data_AF-X1A2U8-F1
#
_entry.id   AF-X1A2U8-F1
#
_cell.length_a   1.000
_cell.length_b   1.000
_cell.length_c   1.000
_cell.angle_alpha   90.00
_cell.angle_beta   90.00
_cell.angle_gamma   90.00
#
_symmetry.space_group_name_H-M   'P 1'
#
loop_
_entity.id
_entity.type
_entity.pdbx_description
1 polymer ?
#
loop_
_entity_poly.entity_id
_entity_poly.type
_entity_poly.pdbx_seq_one_letter_code
_entity_poly.pdbx_strand_id
1 'polypeptide(L)'
;LASVKALRNRTNAGVLECNKALLEVGGDMEKAIKFLKQRGAAIAEKKKDAATTEGVIEAYIHYTKRIGALVELNCETDFVAHTAEFKELAHDLAMQIAATSPQFLTSEELPPKAGQTCPDSQP
;
A
#
# COMPACT_ATOMS: atom_id res chain seq x y z
N LEU A 1 10.83 -13.75 24.94
CA LEU A 1 11.64 -13.08 23.87
C LEU A 1 11.58 -13.79 22.52
N ALA A 2 11.58 -15.14 22.47
CA ALA A 2 11.47 -15.89 21.21
C ALA A 2 10.22 -15.52 20.38
N SER A 3 9.05 -15.39 21.03
CA SER A 3 7.79 -15.04 20.34
C SER A 3 7.80 -13.64 19.73
N VAL A 4 8.43 -12.67 20.40
CA VAL A 4 8.58 -11.29 19.88
C VAL A 4 9.45 -11.29 18.63
N LYS A 5 10.56 -12.03 18.65
CA LYS A 5 11.45 -12.17 17.48
C LYS A 5 10.73 -12.87 16.32
N ALA A 6 9.98 -13.93 16.60
CA ALA A 6 9.20 -14.65 15.59
C ALA A 6 8.12 -13.74 14.95
N LEU A 7 7.41 -12.95 15.77
CA LEU A 7 6.40 -12.02 15.27
C LEU A 7 7.03 -10.91 14.42
N ARG A 8 8.13 -10.32 14.87
CA ARG A 8 8.88 -9.32 14.11
C ARG A 8 9.35 -9.85 12.76
N ASN A 9 9.88 -11.07 12.71
CA ASN A 9 10.33 -11.65 11.45
C ASN A 9 9.18 -11.86 10.45
N ARG A 10 7.95 -12.05 10.92
CA ARG A 10 6.77 -12.22 10.06
C ARG A 10 6.14 -10.90 9.60
N THR A 11 6.19 -9.86 10.43
CA THR A 11 5.46 -8.60 10.18
C THR A 11 6.37 -7.40 9.89
N ASN A 12 7.67 -7.55 10.13
CA ASN A 12 8.68 -6.49 10.12
C ASN A 12 8.36 -5.30 11.05
N ALA A 13 7.42 -5.46 11.99
CA ALA A 13 7.03 -4.41 12.92
C ALA A 13 8.11 -4.15 13.98
N GLY A 14 8.10 -2.94 14.55
CA GLY A 14 9.03 -2.56 15.62
C GLY A 14 8.96 -3.52 16.82
N VAL A 15 10.10 -3.75 17.49
CA VAL A 15 10.22 -4.73 18.60
C VAL A 15 9.25 -4.42 19.74
N LEU A 16 9.14 -3.14 20.13
CA LEU A 16 8.22 -2.71 21.18
C LEU A 16 6.77 -2.97 20.80
N GLU A 17 6.44 -2.82 19.54
CA GLU A 17 5.09 -2.99 19.03
C GLU A 17 4.69 -4.45 18.92
N CYS A 18 5.62 -5.31 18.52
CA CYS A 18 5.45 -6.76 18.60
C CYS A 18 5.23 -7.21 20.05
N ASN A 19 5.97 -6.64 21.01
CA ASN A 19 5.81 -6.99 22.42
C ASN A 19 4.45 -6.55 22.98
N LYS A 20 4.05 -5.29 22.74
CA LYS A 20 2.72 -4.79 23.13
C LYS A 20 1.59 -5.61 22.51
N ALA A 21 1.70 -5.92 21.22
CA ALA A 21 0.68 -6.72 20.53
C ALA A 21 0.52 -8.11 21.16
N LEU A 22 1.62 -8.77 21.51
CA LEU A 22 1.58 -10.08 22.17
C LEU A 22 1.01 -9.99 23.59
N LEU A 23 1.28 -8.92 24.34
CA LEU A 23 0.71 -8.73 25.67
C LEU A 23 -0.81 -8.51 25.62
N GLU A 24 -1.30 -7.69 24.70
CA GLU A 24 -2.73 -7.38 24.53
C GLU A 24 -3.57 -8.60 24.16
N VAL A 25 -3.01 -9.50 23.35
CA VAL A 25 -3.74 -10.69 22.85
C VAL A 25 -3.41 -11.98 23.61
N GLY A 26 -2.70 -11.88 24.75
CA GLY A 26 -2.36 -13.02 25.59
C GLY A 26 -1.39 -14.03 24.95
N GLY A 27 -0.51 -13.57 24.07
CA GLY A 27 0.54 -14.39 23.43
C GLY A 27 0.11 -15.15 22.17
N ASP A 28 -1.13 -14.96 21.71
CA ASP A 28 -1.64 -15.56 20.47
C ASP A 28 -1.04 -14.88 19.22
N MET A 29 -0.30 -15.65 18.42
CA MET A 29 0.43 -15.14 17.26
C MET A 29 -0.47 -14.62 16.14
N GLU A 30 -1.56 -15.32 15.82
CA GLU A 30 -2.44 -14.93 14.72
C GLU A 30 -3.26 -13.68 15.10
N LYS A 31 -3.72 -13.63 16.35
CA LYS A 31 -4.35 -12.41 16.88
C LYS A 31 -3.37 -11.24 16.94
N ALA A 32 -2.10 -11.47 17.29
CA ALA A 32 -1.09 -10.41 17.31
C ALA A 32 -0.82 -9.84 15.92
N ILE A 33 -0.77 -10.69 14.88
CA ILE A 33 -0.64 -10.23 13.49
C ILE A 33 -1.84 -9.39 13.08
N LYS A 34 -3.06 -9.85 13.38
CA LYS A 34 -4.28 -9.08 13.08
C LYS A 34 -4.30 -7.73 13.81
N PHE A 35 -3.91 -7.73 15.09
CA PHE A 35 -3.79 -6.52 15.89
C PHE A 35 -2.78 -5.53 15.30
N LEU A 36 -1.60 -6.01 14.91
CA LEU A 36 -0.57 -5.18 14.27
C LEU A 36 -1.05 -4.60 12.94
N LYS A 37 -1.78 -5.38 12.11
CA LYS A 37 -2.36 -4.90 10.85
C LYS A 37 -3.38 -3.78 11.08
N GLN A 38 -4.33 -3.99 11.99
CA GLN A 38 -5.35 -2.98 12.33
C GLN A 38 -4.71 -1.69 12.82
N ARG A 39 -3.68 -1.82 13.67
CA ARG A 39 -3.00 -0.66 14.21
C ARG A 39 -2.09 0.04 13.20
N GLY A 40 -1.49 -0.72 12.28
CA GLY A 40 -0.76 -0.17 11.14
C GLY A 40 -1.66 0.70 10.27
N ALA A 41 -2.88 0.24 9.98
CA ALA A 41 -3.89 1.04 9.27
C ALA A 41 -4.24 2.33 10.03
N ALA A 42 -4.45 2.26 11.34
CA ALA A 42 -4.71 3.45 12.15
C ALA A 42 -3.55 4.47 12.17
N ILE A 43 -2.30 4.00 12.09
CA ILE A 43 -1.12 4.88 11.98
C ILE A 43 -1.06 5.53 10.60
N ALA A 44 -1.35 4.77 9.54
CA ALA A 44 -1.40 5.29 8.17
C ALA A 44 -2.45 6.40 8.04
N GLU A 45 -3.66 6.19 8.57
CA GLU A 45 -4.71 7.22 8.59
C GLU A 45 -4.27 8.51 9.30
N LYS A 46 -3.59 8.40 10.45
CA LYS A 46 -3.06 9.57 11.16
C LYS A 46 -1.96 10.31 10.40
N LYS A 47 -1.30 9.63 9.46
CA LYS A 47 -0.20 10.18 8.65
C LYS A 47 -0.64 10.62 7.26
N LYS A 48 -1.92 10.46 6.90
CA LYS A 48 -2.43 10.76 5.56
C LYS A 48 -2.19 12.22 5.14
N ASP A 49 -2.24 13.14 6.09
CA ASP A 49 -2.05 14.58 5.86
C ASP A 49 -0.58 15.03 6.02
N ALA A 50 0.34 14.10 6.30
CA ALA A 50 1.76 14.45 6.40
C ALA A 50 2.31 14.84 5.02
N ALA A 51 3.16 15.87 4.97
CA ALA A 51 3.79 16.27 3.72
C ALA A 51 4.79 15.21 3.25
N THR A 52 4.62 14.74 2.00
CA THR A 52 5.49 13.77 1.34
C THR A 52 6.07 14.39 0.07
N THR A 53 7.19 15.11 0.20
CA THR A 53 7.82 15.83 -0.92
C THR A 53 8.93 15.04 -1.61
N GLU A 54 9.38 13.94 -1.01
CA GLU A 54 10.38 13.04 -1.57
C GLU A 54 9.70 11.81 -2.17
N GLY A 55 10.43 10.97 -2.91
CA GLY A 55 9.84 9.77 -3.49
C GLY A 55 10.62 9.19 -4.67
N VAL A 56 9.95 8.33 -5.43
CA VAL A 56 10.48 7.75 -6.66
C VAL A 56 9.44 7.82 -7.78
N ILE A 57 9.94 7.96 -9.01
CA ILE A 57 9.16 7.70 -10.22
C ILE A 57 9.61 6.33 -10.75
N GLU A 58 8.69 5.38 -10.80
CA GLU A 58 8.95 4.02 -11.30
C GLU A 58 8.25 3.81 -12.64
N ALA A 59 9.00 3.29 -13.62
CA ALA A 59 8.51 2.97 -14.94
C ALA A 59 8.54 1.47 -15.19
N TYR A 60 7.38 0.87 -15.39
CA TYR A 60 7.26 -0.54 -15.77
C TYR A 60 6.92 -0.65 -17.26
N ILE A 61 7.68 -1.44 -18.00
CA ILE A 61 7.39 -1.80 -19.39
C ILE A 61 7.20 -3.31 -19.45
N HIS A 62 6.01 -3.75 -19.86
CA HIS A 62 5.71 -5.17 -19.97
C HIS A 62 6.58 -5.82 -21.06
N TYR A 63 6.89 -7.12 -20.91
CA TYR A 63 7.86 -7.80 -21.79
C TYR A 63 7.54 -7.73 -23.29
N THR A 64 6.25 -7.61 -23.66
CA THR A 64 5.79 -7.45 -25.04
C THR A 64 6.06 -6.06 -25.62
N LYS A 65 6.48 -5.10 -24.79
CA LYS A 65 6.73 -3.69 -25.11
C LYS A 65 5.53 -2.93 -25.66
N ARG A 66 4.32 -3.43 -25.43
CA ARG A 66 3.06 -2.80 -25.89
C ARG A 66 2.34 -1.99 -24.82
N ILE A 67 2.59 -2.31 -23.55
CA ILE A 67 1.94 -1.69 -22.40
C ILE A 67 3.03 -1.34 -21.40
N GLY A 68 2.92 -0.15 -20.81
CA GLY A 68 3.74 0.28 -19.70
C GLY A 68 2.94 1.19 -18.77
N ALA A 69 3.46 1.37 -17.56
CA ALA A 69 2.90 2.24 -16.54
C ALA A 69 4.02 3.08 -15.92
N LEU A 70 3.66 4.30 -15.56
CA LEU A 70 4.52 5.20 -14.78
C LEU A 70 3.80 5.48 -13.46
N VAL A 71 4.52 5.36 -12.35
CA VAL A 71 3.99 5.59 -11.01
C VAL A 71 4.89 6.57 -10.29
N GLU A 72 4.29 7.62 -9.73
CA GLU A 72 4.91 8.43 -8.69
C GLU A 72 4.52 7.86 -7.33
N LEU A 73 5.52 7.50 -6.52
CA LEU A 73 5.33 7.05 -5.16
C LEU A 73 6.11 7.96 -4.22
N ASN A 74 5.39 8.78 -3.45
CA ASN A 74 5.99 9.75 -2.53
C ASN A 74 6.19 9.19 -1.12
N CYS A 75 7.17 9.73 -0.41
CA CYS A 75 7.46 9.49 1.00
C CYS A 75 7.97 10.76 1.70
N GLU A 76 8.13 10.70 3.02
CA GLU A 76 8.56 11.85 3.83
C GLU A 76 10.04 12.22 3.62
N THR A 77 10.91 11.22 3.38
CA THR A 77 12.37 11.44 3.29
C THR A 77 13.02 10.67 2.14
N ASP A 78 14.12 11.21 1.62
CA ASP A 78 14.96 10.63 0.56
C ASP A 78 15.54 9.26 0.95
N PHE A 79 15.90 9.08 2.22
CA PHE A 79 16.44 7.83 2.74
C PHE A 79 15.47 6.66 2.50
N VAL A 80 14.17 6.89 2.72
CA VAL A 80 13.14 5.87 2.48
C VAL A 80 13.00 5.59 0.98
N ALA A 81 12.99 6.62 0.14
CA ALA A 81 12.91 6.51 -1.31
C ALA A 81 14.02 5.63 -1.92
N HIS A 82 15.19 5.59 -1.27
CA HIS A 82 16.34 4.81 -1.73
C HIS A 82 16.40 3.37 -1.20
N THR A 83 15.52 2.96 -0.29
CA THR A 83 15.46 1.58 0.20
C THR A 83 15.02 0.59 -0.89
N ALA A 84 15.46 -0.67 -0.79
CA ALA A 84 15.10 -1.69 -1.76
C ALA A 84 13.60 -2.00 -1.71
N GLU A 85 13.05 -2.06 -0.50
CA GLU A 85 11.64 -2.36 -0.23
C GLU A 85 10.70 -1.31 -0.81
N PHE A 86 11.08 -0.02 -0.76
CA PHE A 86 10.26 1.06 -1.33
C PHE A 86 10.28 1.04 -2.86
N LYS A 87 11.42 0.74 -3.48
CA LYS A 87 11.53 0.58 -4.93
C LYS A 87 10.78 -0.65 -5.43
N GLU A 88 10.85 -1.76 -4.70
CA GLU A 88 10.08 -2.97 -5.00
C GLU A 88 8.57 -2.70 -4.94
N LEU A 89 8.11 -1.98 -3.91
CA LEU A 89 6.70 -1.56 -3.83
C LEU A 89 6.28 -0.70 -5.03
N ALA A 90 7.08 0.29 -5.42
CA ALA A 90 6.78 1.13 -6.58
C ALA A 90 6.70 0.30 -7.88
N HIS A 91 7.57 -0.70 -8.03
CA HIS A 91 7.59 -1.60 -9.17
C HIS A 91 6.34 -2.48 -9.22
N ASP A 92 5.96 -3.07 -8.08
CA ASP A 92 4.76 -3.90 -7.96
C ASP A 92 3.48 -3.10 -8.26
N LEU A 93 3.41 -1.85 -7.79
CA LEU A 93 2.31 -0.94 -8.11
C LEU A 93 2.27 -0.62 -9.61
N ALA A 94 3.41 -0.32 -10.24
CA ALA A 94 3.48 -0.05 -11.67
C ALA A 94 3.05 -1.27 -12.50
N MET A 95 3.48 -2.47 -12.11
CA MET A 95 3.05 -3.72 -12.72
C MET A 95 1.55 -3.96 -12.55
N GLN A 96 1.00 -3.72 -11.36
CA GLN A 96 -0.44 -3.84 -11.09
C GLN A 96 -1.25 -2.87 -11.95
N ILE A 97 -0.80 -1.62 -12.10
CA ILE A 97 -1.45 -0.60 -12.93
C ILE A 97 -1.42 -1.01 -14.40
N ALA A 98 -0.28 -1.50 -14.91
CA ALA A 98 -0.18 -2.01 -16.27
C ALA A 98 -1.14 -3.19 -16.53
N ALA A 99 -1.40 -4.03 -15.52
CA ALA A 99 -2.29 -5.17 -15.63
C ALA A 99 -3.79 -4.83 -15.48
N THR A 100 -4.13 -3.86 -14.63
CA THR A 100 -5.52 -3.57 -14.25
C THR A 100 -6.09 -2.31 -14.89
N SER A 101 -5.23 -1.42 -15.43
CA SER A 101 -5.60 -0.16 -16.08
C SER A 101 -6.65 0.66 -15.29
N PRO A 102 -6.39 0.98 -14.01
CA PRO A 102 -7.29 1.80 -13.21
C PRO A 102 -7.40 3.21 -13.79
N GLN A 103 -8.57 3.82 -13.68
CA GLN A 103 -8.81 5.18 -14.18
C GLN A 103 -8.64 6.27 -13.12
N PHE A 104 -8.69 5.90 -11.84
CA PHE A 104 -8.68 6.81 -10.70
C PHE A 104 -7.77 6.25 -9.60
N LEU A 105 -7.16 7.13 -8.81
CA LEU A 105 -6.31 6.73 -7.68
C LEU A 105 -7.13 6.49 -6.43
N THR A 106 -8.15 7.32 -6.21
CA THR A 106 -9.02 7.28 -5.04
C THR A 106 -10.49 7.11 -5.43
N SER A 107 -11.32 6.67 -4.48
CA SER A 107 -12.76 6.51 -4.74
C SER A 107 -13.48 7.86 -4.86
N GLU A 108 -12.89 8.91 -4.31
CA GLU A 108 -13.43 10.27 -4.30
C GLU A 108 -13.27 10.98 -5.64
N GLU A 109 -12.31 10.55 -6.47
CA GLU A 109 -12.11 11.06 -7.84
C GLU A 109 -13.15 10.54 -8.84
N LEU A 110 -13.96 9.55 -8.44
CA LEU A 110 -15.04 9.04 -9.27
C LEU A 110 -16.02 10.16 -9.60
N PRO A 111 -16.31 10.44 -10.88
CA PRO A 111 -17.32 11.43 -11.22
C PRO A 111 -18.65 11.00 -10.59
N PRO A 112 -19.44 11.94 -10.03
CA PRO A 112 -20.78 11.62 -9.55
C PRO A 112 -21.53 10.99 -10.71
N LYS A 113 -21.99 9.75 -10.53
CA LYS A 113 -22.57 8.90 -11.58
C LYS A 113 -23.45 9.76 -12.51
N ALA A 114 -22.92 10.10 -13.69
CA ALA A 114 -23.76 10.54 -14.78
C ALA A 114 -24.75 9.40 -15.01
N GLY A 115 -26.03 9.73 -14.99
CA GLY A 115 -27.12 8.77 -14.97
C GLY A 115 -26.87 7.62 -15.92
N GLN A 116 -27.19 6.43 -15.46
CA GLN A 116 -27.46 5.30 -16.31
C GLN A 116 -28.69 5.65 -17.17
N THR A 117 -28.50 6.48 -18.19
CA THR A 117 -29.25 6.35 -19.42
C THR A 117 -28.47 5.34 -20.23
N CYS A 118 -28.83 4.08 -20.10
CA CYS A 118 -28.68 3.19 -21.25
C CYS A 118 -29.34 3.94 -22.41
N PRO A 119 -28.65 4.24 -23.52
CA PRO A 119 -29.39 4.58 -24.72
C PRO A 119 -30.21 3.33 -25.03
N ASP A 120 -31.52 3.49 -24.85
CA ASP A 120 -32.53 2.57 -25.32
C ASP A 120 -32.10 2.01 -26.67
N SER A 121 -32.15 0.67 -26.77
CA SER A 121 -32.47 -0.06 -28.00
C SER A 121 -32.41 0.80 -29.27
N GLN A 122 -31.28 0.75 -29.98
CA GLN A 122 -31.33 1.09 -31.40
C GLN A 122 -32.28 0.10 -32.10
N PRO A 123 -33.07 0.58 -33.08
CA PRO A 123 -34.10 -0.20 -33.77
C PRO A 123 -33.55 -1.41 -34.53
#